data_AF-A0A2H0XET7-F1
#
_entry.id   AF-A0A2H0XET7-F1
#
_cell.length_a   1.000
_cell.length_b   1.000
_cell.length_c   1.000
_cell.angle_alpha   90.00
_cell.angle_beta   90.00
_cell.angle_gamma   90.00
#
_symmetry.space_group_name_H-M   'P 1'
#
loop_
_entity.id
_entity.type
_entity.pdbx_description
1 polymer ?
#
loop_
_entity_poly.entity_id
_entity_poly.type
_entity_poly.pdbx_seq_one_letter_code
_entity_poly.pdbx_strand_id
1 'polypeptide(L)'
;MASVLLVGGLILQLTVGFTNILGNKAPTQVRENQTVLSEQKVAPAEIKPDEKPQKEFKRTDLKIRVENGNGVAGSAGKLKTYLEGFGYTVVSVGNSDRTDYAKTMIKLPRDLVDYKDLLTNDLKTNYSVEIVNVDAKFTDFDLLIIAGLN
;
A
#
# COMPACT_ATOMS: atom_id res chain seq x y z
N MET A 1 -5.80 2.48 -49.31
CA MET A 1 -4.96 1.53 -48.56
C MET A 1 -5.82 0.91 -47.49
N ALA A 2 -5.99 -0.40 -47.52
CA ALA A 2 -6.84 -1.16 -46.61
C ALA A 2 -6.17 -1.32 -45.24
N SER A 3 -6.95 -1.29 -44.17
CA SER A 3 -6.66 -2.02 -42.94
C SER A 3 -7.97 -2.31 -42.21
N VAL A 4 -8.38 -3.57 -42.35
CA VAL A 4 -9.38 -4.27 -41.55
C VAL A 4 -8.71 -4.64 -40.23
N LEU A 5 -9.34 -4.34 -39.10
CA LEU A 5 -8.99 -4.94 -37.81
C LEU A 5 -10.21 -5.69 -37.27
N LEU A 6 -10.04 -7.00 -37.30
CA LEU A 6 -10.93 -8.06 -36.86
C LEU A 6 -10.90 -8.17 -35.32
N VAL A 7 -12.10 -8.36 -34.75
CA VAL A 7 -12.46 -9.39 -33.74
C VAL A 7 -11.86 -9.30 -32.34
N GLY A 8 -12.77 -9.36 -31.36
CA GLY A 8 -12.43 -9.84 -30.02
C GLY A 8 -13.52 -9.60 -28.97
N GLY A 9 -14.76 -10.04 -29.21
CA GLY A 9 -15.74 -10.15 -28.14
C GLY A 9 -15.34 -11.25 -27.16
N LEU A 10 -15.43 -10.97 -25.86
CA LEU A 10 -15.38 -12.02 -24.84
C LEU A 10 -16.46 -11.73 -23.79
N ILE A 11 -17.54 -12.50 -23.89
CA ILE A 11 -18.61 -12.59 -22.90
C ILE A 11 -18.11 -13.52 -21.79
N LEU A 12 -17.98 -13.02 -20.57
CA LEU A 12 -17.82 -13.86 -19.38
C LEU A 12 -19.19 -14.04 -18.72
N GLN A 13 -19.87 -15.11 -19.13
CA GLN A 13 -20.83 -15.81 -18.29
C GLN A 13 -20.11 -17.04 -17.75
N LEU A 14 -20.27 -17.34 -16.46
CA LEU A 14 -20.49 -18.69 -15.93
C LEU A 14 -20.67 -18.60 -14.41
N THR A 15 -21.93 -18.45 -14.00
CA THR A 15 -22.41 -18.86 -12.69
C THR A 15 -22.46 -20.39 -12.63
N VAL A 16 -21.68 -21.01 -11.75
CA VAL A 16 -21.97 -22.37 -11.27
C VAL A 16 -21.84 -22.36 -9.76
N GLY A 17 -22.99 -22.49 -9.11
CA GLY A 17 -23.12 -22.51 -7.66
C GLY A 17 -22.57 -23.78 -7.04
N PHE A 18 -21.96 -23.64 -5.87
CA PHE A 18 -21.68 -24.75 -4.96
C PHE A 18 -22.80 -24.80 -3.90
N THR A 19 -23.80 -25.64 -4.14
CA THR A 19 -24.68 -26.15 -3.08
C THR A 19 -23.98 -27.32 -2.41
N ASN A 20 -23.74 -27.19 -1.10
CA ASN A 20 -23.11 -28.21 -0.28
C ASN A 20 -24.16 -29.00 0.53
N ILE A 21 -24.02 -30.33 0.49
CA ILE A 21 -24.25 -31.31 1.57
C ILE A 21 -25.70 -31.74 1.88
N LEU A 22 -26.01 -33.03 1.62
CA LEU A 22 -26.62 -33.97 2.59
C LEU A 22 -26.64 -35.44 2.08
N GLY A 23 -26.05 -36.38 2.84
CA GLY A 23 -26.70 -37.68 3.13
C GLY A 23 -26.30 -38.99 2.42
N ASN A 24 -25.28 -39.69 2.95
CA ASN A 24 -25.30 -41.09 3.46
C ASN A 24 -25.42 -42.37 2.56
N LYS A 25 -24.50 -43.32 2.84
CA LYS A 25 -24.53 -44.81 2.77
C LYS A 25 -23.81 -45.54 1.60
N ALA A 26 -23.04 -46.58 1.98
CA ALA A 26 -22.02 -47.39 1.26
C ALA A 26 -22.60 -48.62 0.48
N PRO A 27 -21.85 -49.70 0.12
CA PRO A 27 -20.56 -49.91 -0.59
C PRO A 27 -20.66 -50.90 -1.79
N THR A 28 -19.75 -50.88 -2.79
CA THR A 28 -19.54 -52.02 -3.75
C THR A 28 -18.09 -52.09 -4.27
N GLN A 29 -17.57 -53.32 -4.40
CA GLN A 29 -16.17 -53.75 -4.69
C GLN A 29 -15.97 -54.24 -6.15
N VAL A 30 -14.69 -54.59 -6.46
CA VAL A 30 -14.12 -55.46 -7.55
C VAL A 30 -13.38 -54.69 -8.68
N ARG A 31 -12.02 -54.57 -8.66
CA ARG A 31 -10.91 -55.42 -9.23
C ARG A 31 -10.69 -55.14 -10.74
N GLU A 32 -9.49 -54.84 -11.30
CA GLU A 32 -8.26 -55.65 -11.38
C GLU A 32 -7.08 -54.89 -12.08
N ASN A 33 -5.84 -55.23 -11.70
CA ASN A 33 -4.59 -55.28 -12.50
C ASN A 33 -3.93 -54.02 -13.14
N GLN A 34 -2.81 -53.60 -12.52
CA GLN A 34 -1.40 -53.74 -12.98
C GLN A 34 -0.51 -52.52 -12.70
N THR A 35 0.51 -52.78 -11.88
CA THR A 35 1.91 -52.37 -11.97
C THR A 35 2.26 -51.01 -12.61
N VAL A 36 2.70 -50.05 -11.77
CA VAL A 36 3.99 -49.38 -12.00
C VAL A 36 4.64 -49.06 -10.65
N LEU A 37 5.77 -49.71 -10.41
CA LEU A 37 6.82 -49.24 -9.51
C LEU A 37 7.32 -47.91 -10.07
N SER A 38 6.97 -46.80 -9.43
CA SER A 38 7.59 -45.50 -9.71
C SER A 38 8.17 -44.99 -8.41
N GLU A 39 9.50 -45.04 -8.36
CA GLU A 39 10.35 -44.53 -7.31
C GLU A 39 10.07 -43.04 -7.13
N GLN A 40 9.38 -42.69 -6.03
CA GLN A 40 9.14 -41.30 -5.67
C GLN A 40 10.46 -40.68 -5.19
N LYS A 41 11.24 -40.18 -6.16
CA LYS A 41 12.36 -39.27 -5.93
C LYS A 41 11.84 -38.08 -5.12
N VAL A 42 12.15 -38.06 -3.83
CA VAL A 42 11.92 -36.92 -2.94
C VAL A 42 12.69 -35.73 -3.52
N ALA A 43 11.96 -34.78 -4.12
CA ALA A 43 12.52 -33.49 -4.45
C ALA A 43 12.85 -32.76 -3.14
N PRO A 44 14.06 -32.18 -2.98
CA PRO A 44 14.41 -31.40 -1.81
C PRO A 44 13.41 -30.25 -1.62
N ALA A 45 12.86 -30.14 -0.41
CA ALA A 45 12.10 -28.96 -0.01
C ALA A 45 13.00 -27.73 -0.12
N GLU A 46 12.60 -26.80 -0.99
CA GLU A 46 13.25 -25.50 -1.14
C GLU A 46 13.06 -24.72 0.17
N ILE A 47 14.17 -24.56 0.90
CA ILE A 47 14.23 -23.80 2.14
C ILE A 47 13.97 -22.34 1.78
N LYS A 48 12.76 -21.83 2.02
CA LYS A 48 12.49 -20.39 1.96
C LYS A 48 13.35 -19.73 3.06
N PRO A 49 14.11 -18.66 2.75
CA PRO A 49 14.84 -17.91 3.76
C PRO A 49 13.92 -17.45 4.88
N ASP A 50 14.34 -17.67 6.12
CA ASP A 50 13.69 -17.20 7.35
C ASP A 50 13.74 -15.66 7.34
N GLU A 51 12.64 -15.02 6.95
CA GLU A 51 12.49 -13.57 7.04
C GLU A 51 12.50 -13.19 8.53
N LYS A 52 13.60 -12.62 9.00
CA LYS A 52 13.69 -12.01 10.33
C LYS A 52 12.51 -11.05 10.52
N PRO A 53 11.89 -10.98 11.70
CA PRO A 53 10.76 -10.07 11.93
C PRO A 53 11.19 -8.63 11.61
N GLN A 54 10.71 -8.11 10.48
CA GLN A 54 10.94 -6.72 10.10
C GLN A 54 10.02 -5.86 10.97
N LYS A 55 10.59 -4.93 11.71
CA LYS A 55 9.83 -3.95 12.51
C LYS A 55 8.83 -3.26 11.57
N GLU A 56 7.55 -3.52 11.78
CA GLU A 56 6.50 -2.96 10.93
C GLU A 56 6.18 -1.55 11.41
N PHE A 57 6.42 -0.55 10.56
CA PHE A 57 6.12 0.85 10.83
C PHE A 57 4.68 1.15 10.42
N LYS A 58 3.82 1.48 11.39
CA LYS A 58 2.41 1.77 11.12
C LYS A 58 2.20 3.25 10.89
N ARG A 59 1.42 3.58 9.86
CA ARG A 59 1.04 4.96 9.51
C ARG A 59 0.21 5.64 10.60
N THR A 60 -0.61 4.86 11.30
CA THR A 60 -1.47 5.32 12.40
C THR A 60 -0.68 5.82 13.60
N ASP A 61 0.58 5.39 13.75
CA ASP A 61 1.45 5.79 14.85
C ASP A 61 1.95 7.23 14.70
N LEU A 62 1.79 7.84 13.52
CA LEU A 62 2.20 9.20 13.23
C LEU A 62 1.02 10.17 13.31
N LYS A 63 1.12 11.16 14.21
CA LYS A 63 0.27 12.34 14.24
C LYS A 63 0.87 13.42 13.36
N ILE A 64 0.16 13.79 12.30
CA ILE A 64 0.66 14.72 11.29
C ILE A 64 -0.08 16.04 11.39
N ARG A 65 0.66 17.15 11.40
CA ARG A 65 0.13 18.47 11.06
C ARG A 65 0.38 18.75 9.59
N VAL A 66 -0.63 19.27 8.91
CA VAL A 66 -0.52 19.68 7.50
C VAL A 66 -0.67 21.18 7.37
N GLU A 67 0.21 21.83 6.61
CA GLU A 67 0.14 23.27 6.35
C GLU A 67 0.08 23.59 4.87
N ASN A 68 -0.61 24.68 4.53
CA ASN A 68 -0.60 25.22 3.18
C ASN A 68 0.64 26.09 2.97
N GLY A 69 1.55 25.63 2.12
CA GLY A 69 2.78 26.35 1.76
C GLY A 69 2.82 26.88 0.33
N ASN A 70 1.74 26.81 -0.44
CA ASN A 70 1.73 27.25 -1.84
C ASN A 70 0.73 28.38 -2.15
N GLY A 71 -0.04 28.81 -1.14
CA GLY A 71 -1.03 29.88 -1.30
C GLY A 71 -2.30 29.48 -2.07
N VAL A 72 -2.41 28.23 -2.53
CA VAL A 72 -3.60 27.73 -3.23
C VAL A 72 -4.64 27.30 -2.22
N ALA A 73 -5.84 27.88 -2.30
CA ALA A 73 -6.95 27.56 -1.41
C ALA A 73 -7.27 26.06 -1.45
N GLY A 74 -7.38 25.45 -0.27
CA GLY A 74 -7.70 24.02 -0.11
C GLY A 74 -6.54 23.05 -0.36
N SER A 75 -5.33 23.51 -0.68
CA SER A 75 -4.18 22.61 -0.93
C SER A 75 -3.86 21.72 0.27
N ALA A 76 -3.76 22.28 1.47
CA ALA A 76 -3.52 21.51 2.69
C ALA A 76 -4.64 20.50 3.00
N GLY A 77 -5.90 20.85 2.66
CA GLY A 77 -7.04 19.94 2.79
C GLY A 77 -6.93 18.74 1.84
N LYS A 78 -6.52 18.97 0.59
CA LYS A 78 -6.28 17.89 -0.39
C LYS A 78 -5.16 16.95 0.07
N LEU A 79 -4.06 17.51 0.58
CA LEU A 79 -2.96 16.73 1.12
C LEU A 79 -3.38 15.92 2.36
N LYS A 80 -4.17 16.51 3.27
CA LYS A 80 -4.78 15.79 4.38
C LYS A 80 -5.58 14.58 3.89
N THR A 81 -6.55 14.77 3.00
CA THR A 81 -7.39 13.67 2.50
C THR A 81 -6.56 12.57 1.84
N TYR A 82 -5.50 12.96 1.13
CA TYR A 82 -4.59 12.01 0.51
C TYR A 82 -3.83 11.15 1.54
N LEU A 83 -3.29 11.77 2.59
CA LEU A 83 -2.61 11.07 3.69
C LEU A 83 -3.57 10.15 4.45
N GLU A 84 -4.77 10.62 4.77
CA GLU A 84 -5.80 9.81 5.44
C GLU A 84 -6.21 8.60 4.59
N GLY A 85 -6.18 8.71 3.26
CA GLY A 85 -6.40 7.60 2.34
C GLY A 85 -5.39 6.46 2.48
N PHE A 86 -4.17 6.72 2.96
CA PHE A 86 -3.19 5.70 3.32
C PHE A 86 -3.32 5.21 4.77
N GLY A 87 -4.13 5.86 5.60
CA GLY A 87 -4.30 5.53 7.01
C GLY A 87 -3.41 6.31 7.98
N TYR A 88 -2.88 7.47 7.57
CA TYR A 88 -2.20 8.39 8.50
C TYR A 88 -3.20 9.16 9.37
N THR A 89 -2.77 9.54 10.57
CA THR A 89 -3.57 10.38 11.48
C THR A 89 -3.22 11.85 11.29
N VAL A 90 -4.05 12.63 10.60
CA VAL A 90 -3.86 14.09 10.48
C VAL A 90 -4.59 14.81 11.60
N VAL A 91 -3.85 15.36 12.56
CA VAL A 91 -4.43 15.96 13.78
C VAL A 91 -4.77 17.43 13.62
N SER A 92 -4.15 18.14 12.68
CA SER A 92 -4.45 19.55 12.42
C SER A 92 -4.08 19.97 11.00
N VAL A 93 -4.79 21.00 10.50
CA VAL A 93 -4.53 21.64 9.22
C VAL A 93 -4.40 23.15 9.43
N GLY A 94 -3.42 23.78 8.80
CA GLY A 94 -3.18 25.23 8.92
C GLY A 94 -2.55 25.85 7.67
N ASN A 95 -2.03 27.06 7.84
CA ASN A 95 -1.21 27.75 6.85
C ASN A 95 0.24 27.78 7.32
N SER A 96 1.18 27.75 6.39
CA SER A 96 2.60 27.92 6.70
C SER A 96 2.98 29.40 6.68
N ASP A 97 4.13 29.73 7.29
CA ASP A 97 4.68 31.09 7.33
C ASP A 97 5.04 31.64 5.94
N ARG A 98 5.30 30.73 4.99
CA ARG A 98 5.64 31.01 3.60
C ARG A 98 4.69 30.28 2.66
N THR A 99 4.41 30.89 1.51
CA THR A 99 3.45 30.39 0.52
C THR A 99 4.07 30.12 -0.85
N ASP A 100 5.39 30.02 -0.93
CA ASP A 100 6.17 29.85 -2.16
C ASP A 100 6.95 28.53 -2.20
N TYR A 101 6.51 27.52 -1.44
CA TYR A 101 7.12 26.20 -1.47
C TYR A 101 6.85 25.51 -2.82
N ALA A 102 7.90 25.31 -3.61
CA ALA A 102 7.81 24.61 -4.89
C ALA A 102 7.49 23.10 -4.71
N LYS A 103 8.06 22.48 -3.67
CA LYS A 103 7.88 21.06 -3.33
C LYS A 103 7.14 20.91 -2.01
N THR A 104 6.47 19.77 -1.86
CA THR A 104 5.89 19.37 -0.58
C THR A 104 7.01 19.00 0.38
N MET A 105 7.13 19.76 1.47
CA MET A 105 8.22 19.61 2.43
C MET A 105 7.76 18.83 3.65
N ILE A 106 8.51 17.81 4.05
CA ILE A 106 8.27 17.01 5.24
C ILE A 106 9.35 17.37 6.26
N LYS A 107 8.97 18.06 7.35
CA LYS A 107 9.85 18.29 8.49
C LYS A 107 9.78 17.08 9.41
N LEU A 108 10.79 16.22 9.31
CA LEU A 108 10.85 14.93 10.00
C LEU A 108 11.81 15.02 11.19
N PRO A 109 11.33 14.90 12.44
CA PRO A 109 12.22 14.77 13.58
C PRO A 109 13.15 13.54 13.46
N ARG A 110 14.38 13.65 13.95
CA ARG A 110 15.41 12.60 13.78
C ARG A 110 15.04 11.24 14.39
N ASP A 111 14.22 11.22 15.43
CA ASP A 111 13.70 10.00 16.05
C ASP A 111 12.67 9.26 15.20
N LEU A 112 12.16 9.89 14.14
CA LEU A 112 11.22 9.32 13.17
C LEU A 112 11.85 9.05 11.80
N VAL A 113 13.19 9.11 11.69
CA VAL A 113 13.91 8.91 10.41
C VAL A 113 13.57 7.59 9.74
N ASP A 114 13.25 6.55 10.53
CA ASP A 114 12.86 5.24 10.02
C ASP A 114 11.56 5.27 9.18
N TYR A 115 10.71 6.28 9.37
CA TYR A 115 9.49 6.48 8.58
C TYR A 115 9.72 7.18 7.23
N LYS A 116 10.96 7.63 6.95
CA LYS A 116 11.29 8.41 5.75
C LYS A 116 10.83 7.72 4.47
N ASP A 117 11.16 6.45 4.31
CA ASP A 117 10.86 5.72 3.07
C ASP A 117 9.36 5.45 2.94
N LEU A 118 8.67 5.17 4.04
CA LEU A 118 7.21 5.00 4.07
C LEU A 118 6.51 6.28 3.59
N LEU A 119 6.84 7.43 4.22
CA LEU A 119 6.27 8.73 3.88
C LEU A 119 6.58 9.13 2.43
N THR A 120 7.84 8.95 2.00
CA THR A 120 8.26 9.32 0.64
C THR A 120 7.55 8.46 -0.40
N ASN A 121 7.43 7.14 -0.17
CA ASN A 121 6.78 6.24 -1.11
C ASN A 121 5.28 6.50 -1.25
N ASP A 122 4.60 6.81 -0.15
CA ASP A 122 3.17 7.12 -0.19
C ASP A 122 2.91 8.47 -0.88
N LEU A 123 3.77 9.48 -0.67
CA LEU A 123 3.55 10.83 -1.19
C LEU A 123 4.03 11.05 -2.63
N LYS A 124 5.11 10.38 -3.06
CA LYS A 124 5.77 10.64 -4.35
C LYS A 124 4.89 10.38 -5.59
N THR A 125 3.77 9.67 -5.43
CA THR A 125 2.84 9.40 -6.53
C THR A 125 2.13 10.67 -7.00
N ASN A 126 1.77 11.56 -6.07
CA ASN A 126 1.00 12.78 -6.36
C ASN A 126 1.72 14.08 -5.97
N TYR A 127 2.82 13.99 -5.24
CA TYR A 127 3.53 15.14 -4.71
C TYR A 127 5.02 15.06 -5.04
N SER A 128 5.63 16.20 -5.37
CA SER A 128 7.08 16.34 -5.41
C SER A 128 7.57 16.59 -3.99
N VAL A 129 8.26 15.60 -3.40
CA VAL A 129 8.56 15.58 -1.97
C VAL A 129 10.01 15.95 -1.68
N GLU A 130 10.22 16.72 -0.62
CA GLU A 130 11.51 16.99 -0.01
C GLU A 130 11.46 16.69 1.50
N ILE A 131 12.36 15.83 1.98
CA ILE A 131 12.49 15.50 3.40
C ILE A 131 13.55 16.42 4.02
N VAL A 132 13.18 17.11 5.09
CA VAL A 132 14.09 17.91 5.91
C VAL A 132 14.11 17.31 7.31
N ASN A 133 15.24 16.72 7.69
CA ASN A 133 15.41 16.23 9.06
C ASN A 133 15.60 17.40 10.02
N VAL A 134 14.81 17.44 11.10
CA VAL A 134 14.85 18.51 12.10
C VAL A 134 15.19 17.97 13.48
N ASP A 135 15.82 18.82 14.29
CA ASP A 135 16.06 18.55 15.72
C ASP A 135 14.89 18.95 16.62
N ALA A 136 13.98 19.77 16.08
CA ALA A 136 12.79 20.20 16.81
C ALA A 136 11.85 19.02 17.04
N LYS A 137 11.37 18.91 18.28
CA LYS A 137 10.18 18.12 18.60
C LYS A 137 8.96 19.01 18.61
N PHE A 138 7.83 18.46 18.19
CA PHE A 138 6.55 19.12 18.24
C PHE A 138 5.74 18.57 19.41
N THR A 139 4.89 19.40 20.02
CA THR A 139 4.16 19.02 21.25
C THR A 139 2.86 18.28 20.93
N ASP A 140 2.11 18.75 19.93
CA ASP A 140 0.75 18.27 19.65
C ASP A 140 0.69 17.26 18.48
N PHE A 141 1.80 17.11 17.76
CA PHE A 141 1.94 16.25 16.59
C PHE A 141 3.38 15.72 16.54
N ASP A 142 3.64 14.76 15.67
CA ASP A 142 4.94 14.09 15.56
C ASP A 142 5.77 14.66 14.41
N LEU A 143 5.12 15.10 13.32
CA LEU A 143 5.80 15.72 12.18
C LEU A 143 4.90 16.73 11.45
N LEU A 144 5.53 17.64 10.71
CA LEU A 144 4.87 18.66 9.90
C LEU A 144 5.07 18.38 8.42
N ILE A 145 3.98 18.42 7.64
CA ILE A 145 4.04 18.39 6.17
C ILE A 145 3.47 19.68 5.61
N ILE A 146 4.26 20.36 4.78
CA ILE A 146 3.90 21.63 4.14
C ILE A 146 3.61 21.34 2.67
N ALA A 147 2.39 21.61 2.21
CA ALA A 147 1.97 21.40 0.83
C ALA A 147 2.62 22.44 -0.10
N GLY A 148 3.36 21.96 -1.10
CA GLY A 148 3.99 22.79 -2.15
C GLY A 148 3.21 22.79 -3.46
N LEU A 149 3.72 23.46 -4.50
CA LEU A 149 3.08 23.56 -5.83
C LEU A 149 3.09 22.25 -6.63
N ASN A 150 3.98 21.31 -6.28
CA ASN A 150 4.29 20.03 -6.94
C ASN A 150 5.11 20.15 -8.23
#